data_AF-A0AAV6BJM9-F1
#
_entry.id   AF-A0AAV6BJM9-F1
#
_cell.length_a   1.000
_cell.length_b   1.000
_cell.length_c   1.000
_cell.angle_alpha   90.00
_cell.angle_beta   90.00
_cell.angle_gamma   90.00
#
_symmetry.space_group_name_H-M   'P 1'
#
loop_
_entity.id
_entity.type
_entity.pdbx_description
1 polymer ?
#
loop_
_entity_poly.entity_id
_entity_poly.type
_entity_poly.pdbx_seq_one_letter_code
_entity_poly.pdbx_strand_id
1 'polypeptide(L)' 'LLAASGASVILAAGEHDPMCTADQLRKLVPAPVILPGLGHNAHVESPDALWPIIERLASS' A
#
# COMPACT_ATOMS: atom_id res chain seq x y z
N LEU A 1 -5.91 -7.94 13.63
CA LEU A 1 -5.43 -8.67 12.43
C LEU A 1 -4.00 -8.25 12.10
N LEU A 2 -3.74 -7.01 11.66
CA LEU A 2 -2.38 -6.56 11.30
C LEU A 2 -1.36 -6.78 12.43
N ALA A 3 -1.66 -6.34 13.65
CA ALA A 3 -0.79 -6.48 14.83
C ALA A 3 -0.58 -7.94 15.30
N ALA A 4 -1.40 -8.87 14.83
CA ALA A 4 -1.31 -10.30 15.16
C ALA A 4 -0.77 -11.14 14.00
N SER A 5 -0.44 -10.52 12.86
CA SER A 5 0.12 -11.21 11.71
C SER A 5 1.56 -11.63 11.98
N GLY A 6 1.89 -12.90 11.70
CA GLY A 6 3.26 -13.39 11.67
C GLY A 6 3.97 -13.19 10.33
N ALA A 7 3.26 -12.73 9.30
CA ALA A 7 3.80 -12.47 7.97
C ALA A 7 4.27 -11.02 7.81
N SER A 8 5.21 -10.79 6.87
CA SER A 8 5.55 -9.44 6.41
C SER A 8 4.34 -8.82 5.71
N VAL A 9 3.94 -7.63 6.13
CA VAL A 9 2.79 -6.90 5.56
C VAL A 9 3.21 -5.51 5.14
N ILE A 10 2.88 -5.17 3.89
CA ILE A 10 2.96 -3.81 3.37
C ILE A 10 1.54 -3.30 3.14
N LEU A 11 1.23 -2.14 3.70
CA LEU A 11 0.03 -1.39 3.32
C LEU A 11 0.39 -0.39 2.23
N ALA A 12 -0.34 -0.44 1.11
CA ALA A 12 -0.20 0.48 0.00
C ALA A 12 -1.57 1.03 -0.43
N ALA A 13 -1.63 2.30 -0.81
CA ALA A 13 -2.83 2.95 -1.34
C ALA A 13 -2.45 4.01 -2.39
N GLY A 14 -3.39 4.34 -3.28
CA GLY A 14 -3.25 5.49 -4.16
C GLY A 14 -3.28 6.81 -3.38
N GLU A 15 -2.53 7.81 -3.83
CA GLU A 15 -2.52 9.16 -3.27
C GLU A 15 -3.93 9.78 -3.19
N HIS A 16 -4.77 9.48 -4.18
CA HIS A 16 -6.12 10.01 -4.31
C HIS A 16 -7.20 9.01 -3.89
N ASP A 17 -6.85 7.93 -3.19
CA ASP A 17 -7.83 6.95 -2.70
C ASP A 17 -8.75 7.58 -1.62
N PRO A 18 -10.06 7.74 -1.89
CA PRO A 18 -11.00 8.32 -0.93
C PRO A 18 -11.45 7.32 0.14
N MET A 19 -11.25 6.02 -0.08
CA MET A 19 -11.68 4.94 0.81
C MET A 19 -10.60 4.56 1.82
N CYS A 20 -9.33 4.63 1.42
CA CYS A 20 -8.18 4.26 2.23
C CYS A 20 -7.12 5.36 2.19
N THR A 21 -7.33 6.41 2.97
CA THR A 21 -6.45 7.59 2.92
C THR A 21 -5.09 7.31 3.55
N ALA A 22 -4.07 8.04 3.10
CA ALA A 22 -2.72 7.94 3.65
C ALA A 22 -2.70 8.14 5.19
N ASP A 23 -3.52 9.04 5.71
CA ASP A 23 -3.61 9.30 7.17
C ASP A 23 -4.27 8.16 7.94
N GLN A 24 -5.22 7.45 7.34
CA GLN A 24 -5.78 6.24 7.93
C GLN A 24 -4.72 5.13 7.97
N LEU A 25 -3.95 4.95 6.89
CA LEU A 25 -2.90 3.95 6.82
C LEU A 25 -1.76 4.23 7.81
N ARG A 26 -1.36 5.50 7.99
CA ARG A 26 -0.31 5.90 8.96
C ARG A 26 -0.68 5.59 10.41
N LYS A 27 -1.97 5.44 10.73
CA LYS A 27 -2.42 4.98 12.05
C LYS A 27 -2.20 3.48 12.26
N LEU A 28 -2.01 2.71 11.19
CA LEU A 28 -1.83 1.26 11.21
C LEU A 28 -0.37 0.84 11.07
N VAL A 29 0.40 1.56 10.25
CA VAL A 29 1.83 1.31 10.03
C VAL A 29 2.62 2.62 9.98
N PRO A 30 3.89 2.65 10.44
CA PRO A 30 4.67 3.90 10.46
C PRO A 30 4.91 4.52 9.07
N ALA A 31 5.04 3.70 8.04
CA ALA A 31 5.39 4.14 6.69
C ALA A 31 4.62 3.33 5.64
N PRO A 32 3.34 3.66 5.39
CA PRO A 32 2.61 3.06 4.29
C PRO A 32 3.18 3.51 2.95
N VAL A 33 3.02 2.69 1.92
CA VAL A 33 3.39 3.06 0.55
C VAL A 33 2.25 3.85 -0.08
N ILE A 34 2.50 5.09 -0.47
CA ILE A 34 1.51 5.90 -1.19
C ILE A 34 1.94 5.99 -2.65
N LEU A 35 1.07 5.52 -3.54
CA LEU A 35 1.29 5.49 -4.98
C LEU A 35 0.86 6.83 -5.59
N PRO A 36 1.81 7.66 -6.08
CA PRO A 36 1.51 9.01 -6.55
C PRO A 36 0.52 9.02 -7.71
N GLY A 37 -0.43 9.95 -7.69
CA GLY A 37 -1.40 10.15 -8.76
C GLY A 37 -2.52 9.10 -8.85
N LEU A 38 -2.41 7.95 -8.18
CA LEU A 38 -3.38 6.86 -8.32
C LEU A 38 -4.56 6.98 -7.35
N GLY A 39 -5.70 6.42 -7.75
CA GLY A 39 -6.90 6.30 -6.93
C GLY A 39 -7.00 4.96 -6.20
N HIS A 40 -8.25 4.57 -5.91
CA HIS A 40 -8.55 3.36 -5.14
C HIS A 40 -8.12 2.07 -5.84
N ASN A 41 -8.23 2.04 -7.17
CA ASN A 41 -7.95 0.85 -7.96
C ASN A 41 -6.57 0.96 -8.61
N ALA A 42 -5.54 1.28 -7.81
CA ALA A 42 -4.17 1.47 -8.28
C ALA A 42 -3.67 0.31 -9.17
N HIS A 43 -4.04 -0.93 -8.84
CA HIS A 43 -3.70 -2.13 -9.61
C HIS A 43 -4.34 -2.18 -11.02
N VAL A 44 -5.47 -1.51 -11.22
CA VAL A 44 -6.15 -1.37 -12.53
C VAL A 44 -5.62 -0.15 -13.27
N GLU A 45 -5.45 0.97 -12.56
CA GLU A 45 -5.00 2.24 -13.13
C GLU A 45 -3.55 2.17 -13.62
N SER A 46 -2.67 1.51 -12.87
CA SER A 46 -1.28 1.30 -13.24
C SER A 46 -0.72 0.02 -12.59
N PRO A 47 -0.90 -1.15 -13.23
CA PRO A 47 -0.35 -2.41 -12.73
C PRO A 47 1.16 -2.35 -12.48
N ASP A 48 1.91 -1.66 -13.34
CA ASP A 48 3.37 -1.54 -13.26
C ASP A 48 3.84 -0.81 -11.99
N ALA A 49 3.01 0.09 -11.45
CA ALA A 49 3.32 0.80 -10.20
C ALA A 49 3.39 -0.13 -8.98
N LEU A 50 2.87 -1.36 -9.09
CA LEU A 50 2.90 -2.35 -8.00
C LEU A 50 4.16 -3.20 -7.98
N TRP A 51 4.90 -3.28 -9.09
CA TRP A 51 6.07 -4.17 -9.18
C TRP A 51 7.12 -3.90 -8.10
N PRO A 52 7.51 -2.65 -7.83
CA PRO A 52 8.45 -2.36 -6.75
C PRO A 52 7.96 -2.80 -5.36
N ILE A 53 6.64 -2.80 -5.12
CA ILE A 53 6.05 -3.25 -3.85
C ILE A 53 6.15 -4.77 -3.73
N ILE A 54 5.85 -5.49 -4.82
CA ILE A 54 5.88 -6.96 -4.88
C ILE A 54 7.31 -7.47 -4.75
N GLU A 55 8.27 -6.84 -5.44
CA GLU A 55 9.70 -7.16 -5.31
C GLU A 55 10.17 -6.95 -3.87
N ARG A 56 9.76 -5.85 -3.23
CA ARG A 56 10.08 -5.60 -1.81
C ARG A 56 9.54 -6.71 -0.90
N LEU A 57 8.29 -7.14 -1.10
CA LEU A 57 7.70 -8.28 -0.35
C LEU A 57 8.47 -9.58 -0.55
N ALA A 58 8.85 -9.89 -1.80
CA ALA A 58 9.55 -11.14 -2.13
C ALA A 58 10.97 -11.19 -1.56
N SER A 59 11.58 -10.03 -1.28
CA SER A 59 12.92 -9.90 -0.70
C SER A 59 12.96 -9.83 0.83
N SER A 60 11.79 -9.88 1.50
CA SER A 60 11.64 -9.72 2.96
C SER A 60 11.63 -11.02 3.74
#